data_AF-F0ZRK4-F1
#
_entry.id   AF-F0ZRK4-F1
#
_cell.length_a   1.000
_cell.length_b   1.000
_cell.length_c   1.000
_cell.angle_alpha   90.00
_cell.angle_beta   90.00
_cell.angle_gamma   90.00
#
_symmetry.space_group_name_H-M   'P 1'
#
loop_
_entity.id
_entity.type
_entity.pdbx_description
1 polymer ?
#
loop_
_entity_poly.entity_id
_entity_poly.type
_entity_poly.pdbx_seq_one_letter_code
_entity_poly.pdbx_strand_id
1 'polypeptide(L)'
;MKSISIVLIIFLVKFLVSAETKTEVKGSNNCYVSFGGNTIYLKGRGINVITFDPNVPSAIEASVFDTDSYGIVSGGSSASASFLNYMNNFEYQGQIVLIVSVDDSASCLSNEARSFLKKYGIDSIGFRSSFVTVLISDMNYKFTKIRSKYNITESSSSTLDFIYSA
;
A
#
# COMPACT_ATOMS: atom_id res chain seq x y z
N MET A 1 18.22 31.14 -10.76
CA MET A 1 16.88 30.50 -10.87
C MET A 1 17.08 29.02 -10.61
N LYS A 2 16.51 28.45 -9.54
CA LYS A 2 16.55 26.99 -9.32
C LYS A 2 15.63 26.35 -10.37
N SER A 3 16.17 25.41 -11.14
CA SER A 3 15.40 24.61 -12.10
C SER A 3 14.33 23.82 -11.34
N ILE A 4 13.08 23.91 -11.76
CA ILE A 4 12.00 23.06 -11.25
C ILE A 4 12.14 21.72 -11.99
N SER A 5 12.60 20.69 -11.31
CA SER A 5 12.68 19.35 -11.86
C SER A 5 11.31 18.69 -11.75
N ILE A 6 10.57 18.63 -12.85
CA ILE A 6 9.32 17.87 -12.93
C ILE A 6 9.67 16.40 -13.09
N VAL A 7 9.29 15.56 -12.13
CA VAL A 7 9.47 14.11 -12.19
C VAL A 7 8.11 13.47 -12.48
N LEU A 8 7.93 12.94 -13.70
CA LEU A 8 6.75 12.12 -13.98
C LEU A 8 6.91 10.79 -13.24
N ILE A 9 6.01 10.51 -12.29
CA ILE A 9 6.05 9.30 -11.49
C ILE A 9 4.86 8.42 -11.85
N ILE A 10 5.16 7.33 -12.56
CA ILE A 10 4.16 6.34 -12.97
C ILE A 10 4.23 5.15 -12.01
N PHE A 11 3.14 4.89 -11.29
CA PHE A 11 2.94 3.64 -10.56
C PHE A 11 1.97 2.74 -11.33
N LEU A 12 2.46 1.57 -11.72
CA LEU A 12 1.59 0.52 -12.22
C LEU A 12 1.34 -0.47 -11.08
N VAL A 13 0.12 -0.44 -10.53
CA VAL A 13 -0.29 -1.39 -9.50
C VAL A 13 -1.19 -2.44 -10.14
N LYS A 14 -0.68 -3.66 -10.29
CA LYS A 14 -1.49 -4.75 -10.84
C LYS A 14 -1.91 -5.68 -9.72
N PHE A 15 -3.22 -5.82 -9.57
CA PHE A 15 -3.82 -6.80 -8.69
C PHE A 15 -4.14 -8.03 -9.52
N LEU A 16 -3.26 -9.03 -9.44
CA LEU A 16 -3.57 -10.35 -9.98
C LEU A 16 -4.09 -11.22 -8.86
N VAL A 17 -5.39 -11.08 -8.57
CA VAL A 17 -6.12 -12.11 -7.83
C VAL A 17 -6.44 -13.20 -8.84
N SER A 18 -5.57 -14.20 -8.95
CA SER A 18 -5.91 -15.42 -9.70
C SER A 18 -6.82 -16.26 -8.83
N ALA A 19 -8.12 -16.20 -9.13
CA ALA A 19 -9.10 -17.14 -8.64
C ALA A 19 -9.29 -18.25 -9.68
N GLU A 20 -8.23 -18.95 -10.12
CA GLU A 20 -8.44 -20.19 -10.87
C GLU A 20 -7.54 -21.33 -10.43
N THR A 21 -8.24 -22.45 -10.27
CA THR A 21 -7.89 -23.72 -9.70
C THR A 21 -6.85 -24.52 -10.48
N LYS A 22 -6.13 -25.35 -9.71
CA LYS A 22 -5.44 -26.59 -10.07
C LYS A 22 -4.07 -26.43 -10.75
N THR A 23 -3.09 -27.05 -10.09
CA THR A 23 -1.77 -27.43 -10.60
C THR A 23 -0.84 -26.29 -11.01
N GLU A 24 -0.47 -25.44 -10.06
CA GLU A 24 0.94 -25.11 -9.75
C GLU A 24 0.98 -24.19 -8.51
N VAL A 25 1.71 -24.64 -7.48
CA VAL A 25 1.97 -23.98 -6.19
C VAL A 25 0.74 -23.44 -5.43
N LYS A 26 0.23 -24.26 -4.51
CA LYS A 26 -0.73 -23.86 -3.47
C LYS A 26 -0.16 -22.66 -2.68
N GLY A 27 -0.62 -21.43 -2.95
CA GLY A 27 -0.38 -20.26 -2.10
C GLY A 27 0.11 -18.95 -2.73
N SER A 28 0.24 -18.80 -4.06
CA SER A 28 0.75 -17.55 -4.63
C SER A 28 -0.37 -16.53 -4.95
N ASN A 29 -0.65 -15.62 -4.02
CA ASN A 29 -1.29 -14.35 -4.37
C ASN A 29 -0.29 -13.54 -5.22
N ASN A 30 -0.53 -13.41 -6.53
CA ASN A 30 0.37 -12.72 -7.47
C ASN A 30 0.10 -11.20 -7.49
N CYS A 31 0.05 -10.57 -6.33
CA CYS A 31 -0.07 -9.12 -6.23
C CYS A 31 1.32 -8.47 -6.34
N TYR A 32 1.44 -7.43 -7.18
CA TYR A 32 2.71 -6.73 -7.33
C TYR A 32 2.52 -5.24 -7.60
N VAL A 33 3.57 -4.49 -7.30
CA VAL A 33 3.70 -3.07 -7.57
C VAL A 33 4.89 -2.88 -8.50
N SER A 34 4.70 -2.14 -9.59
CA SER A 34 5.80 -1.76 -10.48
C SER A 34 6.03 -0.25 -10.40
N PHE A 35 7.29 0.13 -10.14
CA PHE A 35 7.76 1.51 -10.04
C PHE A 35 9.11 1.64 -10.74
N GLY A 36 9.25 2.60 -11.65
CA GLY A 36 10.52 2.84 -12.36
C GLY A 36 11.07 1.61 -13.11
N GLY A 37 10.20 0.70 -13.57
CA GLY A 37 10.59 -0.58 -14.20
C GLY A 37 10.94 -1.71 -13.22
N ASN A 38 11.01 -1.44 -11.92
CA ASN A 38 11.22 -2.45 -10.88
C ASN A 38 9.89 -3.00 -10.38
N THR A 39 9.81 -4.32 -10.25
CA THR A 39 8.62 -5.03 -9.76
C THR A 39 8.85 -5.56 -8.35
N ILE A 40 7.93 -5.22 -7.45
CA ILE A 40 7.91 -5.67 -6.05
C ILE A 40 6.69 -6.57 -5.88
N TYR A 41 6.94 -7.84 -5.58
CA TYR A 41 5.88 -8.79 -5.24
C TYR A 41 5.43 -8.56 -3.80
N LEU A 42 4.13 -8.31 -3.63
CA LEU A 42 3.52 -8.16 -2.31
C LEU A 42 3.48 -9.52 -1.64
N LYS A 43 3.90 -9.57 -0.38
CA LYS A 43 3.96 -10.81 0.38
C LYS A 43 2.87 -10.77 1.43
N GLY A 44 2.11 -11.85 1.54
CA GLY A 44 1.10 -11.98 2.59
C GLY A 44 -0.17 -11.17 2.35
N ARG A 45 -1.20 -11.57 3.10
CA ARG A 45 -2.53 -10.96 3.14
C ARG A 45 -2.54 -9.72 4.04
N GLY A 46 -3.58 -8.89 3.91
CA GLY A 46 -3.83 -7.76 4.77
C GLY A 46 -3.38 -6.44 4.13
N ILE A 47 -2.82 -5.54 4.93
CA ILE A 47 -2.30 -4.25 4.46
C ILE A 47 -0.81 -4.38 4.20
N ASN A 48 -0.40 -4.08 2.98
CA ASN A 48 0.99 -3.92 2.58
C ASN A 48 1.31 -2.43 2.50
N VAL A 49 2.45 -2.00 3.05
CA VAL A 49 2.96 -0.64 2.96
C VAL A 49 4.33 -0.68 2.29
N ILE A 50 4.52 0.11 1.25
CA ILE A 50 5.78 0.17 0.51
C ILE A 50 6.23 1.62 0.42
N THR A 51 7.49 1.88 0.72
CA THR A 51 8.08 3.21 0.70
C THR A 51 9.09 3.33 -0.43
N PHE A 52 9.04 4.43 -1.16
CA PHE A 52 9.88 4.73 -2.31
C PHE A 52 10.52 6.10 -2.19
N ASP A 53 11.79 6.19 -2.61
CA ASP A 53 12.41 7.46 -2.92
C ASP A 53 11.94 7.95 -4.28
N PRO A 54 11.33 9.15 -4.39
CA PRO A 54 10.98 9.69 -5.71
C PRO A 54 12.20 9.87 -6.63
N ASN A 55 13.41 9.92 -6.09
CA ASN A 55 14.66 10.07 -6.82
C ASN A 55 15.37 8.75 -7.14
N VAL A 56 14.96 7.63 -6.52
CA VAL A 56 15.61 6.32 -6.71
C VAL A 56 14.54 5.30 -7.11
N PRO A 57 14.69 4.60 -8.25
CA PRO A 57 13.66 3.69 -8.77
C PRO A 57 13.52 2.38 -7.96
N SER A 58 13.89 2.33 -6.69
CA SER A 58 13.80 1.15 -5.81
C SER A 58 13.02 1.47 -4.54
N ALA A 59 12.30 0.48 -4.01
CA ALA A 59 11.70 0.63 -2.68
C ALA A 59 12.78 0.68 -1.61
N ILE A 60 12.59 1.58 -0.66
CA ILE A 60 13.35 1.68 0.58
C ILE A 60 12.93 0.56 1.52
N GLU A 61 11.63 0.30 1.60
CA GLU A 61 11.05 -0.64 2.55
C GLU A 61 9.73 -1.21 2.05
N ALA A 62 9.42 -2.44 2.46
CA ALA A 62 8.12 -3.07 2.29
C ALA A 62 7.72 -3.81 3.58
N SER A 63 6.58 -3.42 4.15
CA SER A 63 6.03 -3.92 5.41
C SER A 63 4.65 -4.52 5.20
N VAL A 64 4.32 -5.59 5.94
CA VAL A 64 3.08 -6.36 5.79
C VAL A 64 2.38 -6.49 7.13
N PHE A 65 1.08 -6.20 7.16
CA PHE A 65 0.22 -6.27 8.32
C PHE A 65 -0.98 -7.17 8.01
N ASP A 66 -0.96 -8.43 8.46
CA ASP A 66 -2.05 -9.40 8.23
C ASP A 66 -3.26 -9.07 9.11
N THR A 67 -4.06 -8.09 8.67
CA THR A 67 -5.25 -7.58 9.34
C THR A 67 -6.49 -8.47 9.16
N ASP A 68 -6.36 -9.68 8.62
CA ASP A 68 -7.41 -10.71 8.64
C ASP A 68 -7.34 -11.59 9.88
N SER A 69 -6.13 -11.79 10.43
CA SER A 69 -5.97 -12.68 11.57
C SER A 69 -6.34 -11.97 12.88
N TYR A 70 -7.12 -12.65 13.72
CA TYR A 70 -7.28 -12.30 15.14
C TYR A 70 -5.97 -12.51 15.94
N GLY A 71 -4.87 -12.85 15.25
CA GLY A 71 -3.58 -13.14 15.83
C GLY A 71 -2.96 -11.88 16.44
N ILE A 72 -2.57 -12.02 17.71
CA ILE A 72 -1.59 -11.13 18.32
C ILE A 72 -0.27 -11.33 17.55
N VAL A 73 0.27 -10.29 16.93
CA VAL A 73 1.63 -10.35 16.38
C VAL A 73 2.64 -10.40 17.53
N SER A 74 3.80 -11.02 17.31
CA SER A 74 4.86 -11.12 18.33
C SER A 74 5.08 -9.77 19.03
N GLY A 75 4.87 -9.73 20.35
CA GLY A 75 4.92 -8.49 21.13
C GLY A 75 3.57 -7.98 21.67
N GLY A 76 2.46 -8.71 21.50
CA GLY A 76 1.20 -8.41 22.21
C GLY A 76 0.25 -7.45 21.49
N SER A 77 0.66 -6.89 20.36
CA SER A 77 -0.14 -5.95 19.57
C SER A 77 -0.92 -6.67 18.46
N SER A 78 -2.07 -6.15 18.05
CA SER A 78 -2.76 -6.64 16.83
C SER A 78 -2.08 -6.10 15.57
N ALA A 79 -2.23 -6.78 14.43
CA ALA A 79 -1.69 -6.29 13.15
C ALA A 79 -2.20 -4.87 12.81
N SER A 80 -3.43 -4.54 13.20
CA SER A 80 -4.01 -3.20 13.03
C SER A 80 -3.30 -2.15 13.90
N ALA A 81 -2.96 -2.49 15.15
CA ALA A 81 -2.21 -1.59 16.03
C ALA A 81 -0.77 -1.40 15.54
N SER A 82 -0.13 -2.46 15.05
CA SER A 82 1.20 -2.39 14.43
C SER A 82 1.20 -1.54 13.17
N PHE A 83 0.18 -1.66 12.31
CA PHE A 83 0.01 -0.80 11.13
C PHE A 83 -0.09 0.67 11.53
N LEU A 84 -0.95 1.00 12.50
CA LEU A 84 -1.08 2.37 12.98
C LEU A 84 0.21 2.90 13.61
N ASN A 85 0.89 2.07 14.41
CA ASN A 85 2.16 2.44 15.02
C ASN A 85 3.23 2.72 13.96
N TYR A 86 3.29 1.88 12.91
CA TYR A 86 4.18 2.10 11.77
C TYR A 86 3.89 3.43 11.07
N MET A 87 2.62 3.70 10.77
CA MET A 87 2.24 4.94 10.08
C MET A 87 2.43 6.19 10.96
N ASN A 88 2.24 6.09 12.27
CA ASN A 88 2.39 7.22 13.19
C ASN A 88 3.85 7.55 13.52
N ASN A 89 4.74 6.55 13.46
CA ASN A 89 6.18 6.71 13.69
C ASN A 89 6.97 6.59 12.38
N PHE A 90 6.39 7.03 11.26
CA PHE A 90 7.04 6.94 9.97
C PHE A 90 8.26 7.85 9.90
N GLU A 91 9.44 7.28 9.63
CA GLU A 91 10.73 7.98 9.79
C GLU A 91 11.28 8.57 8.49
N TYR A 92 10.62 8.36 7.35
CA TYR A 92 11.13 8.81 6.07
C TYR A 92 10.46 10.10 5.59
N GLN A 93 11.24 11.14 5.32
CA GLN A 93 10.76 12.44 4.82
C GLN A 93 10.81 12.53 3.29
N GLY A 94 9.83 13.20 2.68
CA GLY A 94 9.79 13.41 1.22
C GLY A 94 9.59 12.13 0.41
N GLN A 95 9.14 11.05 1.05
CA GLN A 95 9.04 9.73 0.45
C GLN A 95 7.63 9.45 -0.02
N ILE A 96 7.52 8.66 -1.09
CA ILE A 96 6.24 8.14 -1.55
C ILE A 96 5.91 6.89 -0.74
N VAL A 97 4.69 6.82 -0.23
CA VAL A 97 4.19 5.67 0.53
C VAL A 97 2.98 5.11 -0.18
N LEU A 98 3.08 3.85 -0.58
CA LEU A 98 2.00 3.09 -1.18
C LEU A 98 1.40 2.16 -0.14
N ILE A 99 0.09 2.25 0.07
CA ILE A 99 -0.65 1.34 0.93
C ILE A 99 -1.59 0.52 0.06
N VAL A 100 -1.50 -0.80 0.15
CA VAL A 100 -2.19 -1.76 -0.70
C VAL A 100 -2.88 -2.83 0.14
N SER A 101 -4.14 -3.16 -0.14
CA SER A 101 -4.79 -4.33 0.45
C SER A 101 -4.53 -5.59 -0.39
N VAL A 102 -4.25 -6.73 0.25
CA VAL A 102 -4.11 -8.02 -0.43
C VAL A 102 -5.05 -9.04 0.23
N ASP A 103 -5.90 -9.68 -0.58
CA ASP A 103 -6.97 -10.60 -0.13
C ASP A 103 -7.88 -9.93 0.91
N ASP A 104 -7.87 -10.36 2.18
CA ASP A 104 -8.65 -9.73 3.23
C ASP A 104 -7.79 -8.78 4.09
N SER A 105 -8.13 -7.49 4.05
CA SER A 105 -7.53 -6.46 4.91
C SER A 105 -8.51 -5.88 5.93
N ALA A 106 -9.76 -6.37 5.97
CA ALA A 106 -10.86 -5.74 6.66
C ALA A 106 -11.26 -6.45 7.95
N SER A 107 -11.20 -7.79 7.98
CA SER A 107 -11.83 -8.62 9.00
C SER A 107 -11.43 -8.28 10.44
N CYS A 108 -10.16 -7.93 10.69
CA CYS A 108 -9.66 -7.50 12.01
C CYS A 108 -9.06 -6.09 12.01
N LEU A 109 -9.43 -5.26 11.02
CA LEU A 109 -8.99 -3.88 10.95
C LEU A 109 -9.74 -3.00 11.94
N SER A 110 -9.02 -2.36 12.86
CA SER A 110 -9.61 -1.52 13.91
C SER A 110 -10.27 -0.26 13.36
N ASN A 111 -11.17 0.34 14.14
CA ASN A 111 -11.86 1.57 13.76
C ASN A 111 -10.90 2.76 13.58
N GLU A 112 -9.82 2.80 14.34
CA GLU A 112 -8.77 3.80 14.24
C GLU A 112 -7.99 3.65 12.93
N ALA A 113 -7.65 2.42 12.54
CA ALA A 113 -6.97 2.14 11.28
C ALA A 113 -7.87 2.45 10.07
N ARG A 114 -9.17 2.13 10.17
CA ARG A 114 -10.18 2.53 9.19
C ARG A 114 -10.28 4.05 9.08
N SER A 115 -10.30 4.76 10.21
CA SER A 115 -10.35 6.23 10.25
C SER A 115 -9.09 6.85 9.64
N PHE A 116 -7.92 6.27 9.91
CA PHE A 116 -6.66 6.67 9.27
C PHE A 116 -6.75 6.52 7.75
N LEU A 117 -7.16 5.37 7.23
CA LEU A 117 -7.27 5.13 5.79
C LEU A 117 -8.34 6.03 5.13
N LYS A 118 -9.44 6.29 5.83
CA LYS A 118 -10.49 7.23 5.39
C LYS A 118 -9.97 8.65 5.22
N LYS A 119 -9.11 9.13 6.13
CA LYS A 119 -8.43 10.43 5.98
C LYS A 119 -7.68 10.55 4.65
N TYR A 120 -7.21 9.42 4.11
CA TYR A 120 -6.48 9.34 2.84
C TYR A 120 -7.30 8.72 1.70
N GLY A 121 -8.62 8.87 1.74
CA GLY A 121 -9.52 8.61 0.61
C GLY A 121 -9.94 7.17 0.43
N ILE A 122 -9.81 6.33 1.46
CA ILE A 122 -10.39 4.97 1.48
C ILE A 122 -11.64 5.01 2.37
N ASP A 123 -12.77 5.40 1.79
CA ASP A 123 -14.00 5.73 2.55
C ASP A 123 -14.75 4.51 3.11
N SER A 124 -14.56 3.35 2.50
CA SER A 124 -15.15 2.08 2.92
C SER A 124 -14.14 0.98 2.72
N ILE A 125 -14.06 0.04 3.66
CA ILE A 125 -13.22 -1.17 3.58
C ILE A 125 -14.10 -2.34 3.99
N GLY A 126 -14.50 -3.14 3.01
CA GLY A 126 -15.36 -4.30 3.19
C GLY A 126 -14.56 -5.60 3.18
N PHE A 127 -15.22 -6.71 3.52
CA PHE A 127 -14.64 -8.05 3.37
C PHE A 127 -14.06 -8.23 1.96
N ARG A 128 -12.77 -8.58 1.89
CA ARG A 128 -12.00 -8.74 0.64
C ARG A 128 -12.04 -7.55 -0.32
N SER A 129 -12.33 -6.35 0.17
CA SER A 129 -12.28 -5.16 -0.67
C SER A 129 -10.84 -4.86 -1.07
N SER A 130 -10.63 -4.56 -2.35
CA SER A 130 -9.31 -4.18 -2.86
C SER A 130 -9.17 -2.66 -3.00
N PHE A 131 -8.10 -2.12 -2.43
CA PHE A 131 -7.75 -0.72 -2.49
C PHE A 131 -6.25 -0.49 -2.63
N VAL A 132 -5.93 0.72 -3.09
CA VAL A 132 -4.59 1.29 -3.05
C VAL A 132 -4.67 2.77 -2.78
N THR A 133 -3.76 3.28 -1.96
CA THR A 133 -3.56 4.73 -1.79
C THR A 133 -2.09 5.06 -1.88
N VAL A 134 -1.79 6.17 -2.57
CA VAL A 134 -0.46 6.73 -2.72
C VAL A 134 -0.43 8.02 -1.92
N LEU A 135 0.51 8.08 -0.99
CA LEU A 135 0.79 9.21 -0.14
C LEU A 135 2.19 9.74 -0.42
N ILE A 136 2.44 10.98 -0.03
CA ILE A 136 3.78 11.51 0.14
C ILE A 136 3.96 12.00 1.57
N SER A 137 5.08 11.67 2.21
CA SER A 137 5.47 12.26 3.49
C SER A 137 6.11 13.63 3.27
N ASP A 138 5.71 14.62 4.06
CA ASP A 138 6.36 15.93 4.08
C ASP A 138 7.58 15.95 5.02
N MET A 139 8.24 17.11 5.10
CA MET A 139 9.39 17.32 5.99
C MET A 139 9.04 17.26 7.49
N ASN A 140 7.75 17.18 7.84
CA ASN A 140 7.25 17.02 9.19
C ASN A 140 6.66 15.62 9.42
N TYR A 141 6.98 14.65 8.56
CA TYR A 141 6.48 13.27 8.62
C TYR A 141 4.97 13.14 8.49
N LYS A 142 4.29 14.17 7.98
CA LYS A 142 2.85 14.13 7.72
C LYS A 142 2.60 13.65 6.30
N PHE A 143 1.54 12.87 6.14
CA PHE A 143 1.15 12.40 4.82
C PHE A 143 0.21 13.38 4.12
N THR A 144 0.47 13.59 2.85
CA THR A 144 -0.48 14.16 1.89
C THR A 144 -0.90 13.07 0.93
N LYS A 145 -2.21 12.93 0.72
CA LYS A 145 -2.75 12.00 -0.29
C LYS A 145 -2.41 12.54 -1.67
N ILE A 146 -1.76 11.72 -2.50
CA ILE A 146 -1.57 11.99 -3.92
C ILE A 146 -2.78 11.44 -4.69
N ARG A 147 -3.07 10.14 -4.53
CA ARG A 147 -4.12 9.45 -5.28
C ARG A 147 -4.58 8.20 -4.55
N SER A 148 -5.85 7.84 -4.68
CA SER A 148 -6.39 6.60 -4.15
C SER A 148 -7.31 5.94 -5.16
N LYS A 149 -7.44 4.62 -5.07
CA LYS A 149 -8.41 3.84 -5.84
C LYS A 149 -8.98 2.73 -4.97
N TYR A 150 -10.26 2.47 -5.14
CA TYR A 150 -11.05 1.49 -4.39
C TYR A 150 -11.81 0.57 -5.36
N ASN A 151 -12.24 -0.60 -4.88
CA ASN A 151 -12.92 -1.64 -5.66
C ASN A 151 -12.14 -2.06 -6.90
N ILE A 152 -10.85 -2.33 -6.71
CA ILE A 152 -10.05 -2.89 -7.81
C ILE A 152 -10.50 -4.33 -8.02
N THR A 153 -11.15 -4.59 -9.16
CA THR A 153 -11.73 -5.90 -9.44
C THR A 153 -10.65 -6.96 -9.60
N GLU A 154 -10.96 -8.20 -9.23
CA GLU A 154 -10.06 -9.34 -9.45
C GLU A 154 -9.63 -9.42 -10.92
N SER A 155 -8.39 -9.85 -11.15
CA SER A 155 -7.75 -9.88 -12.48
C SER A 155 -7.59 -8.51 -13.20
N SER A 156 -7.78 -7.38 -12.50
CA SER A 156 -7.59 -6.06 -13.11
C SER A 156 -6.22 -5.44 -12.81
N SER A 157 -5.62 -4.83 -13.83
CA SER A 157 -4.51 -3.89 -13.64
C SER A 157 -5.06 -2.49 -13.40
N SER A 158 -4.59 -1.83 -12.35
CA SER A 158 -4.92 -0.44 -12.08
C SER A 158 -3.68 0.43 -12.15
N THR A 159 -3.55 1.19 -13.23
CA THR A 159 -2.49 2.18 -13.33
C THR A 159 -2.87 3.42 -12.52
N LEU A 160 -1.95 3.88 -11.69
CA LEU A 160 -2.02 5.15 -10.99
C LEU A 160 -0.88 6.03 -11.47
N ASP A 161 -1.18 6.81 -12.50
CA ASP A 161 -0.24 7.79 -13.04
C ASP A 161 -0.40 9.12 -12.30
N PHE A 162 0.71 9.75 -11.91
CA PHE A 162 0.69 11.14 -11.47
C PHE A 162 2.00 11.86 -11.79
N ILE A 163 1.92 13.18 -11.94
CA ILE A 163 3.11 14.02 -12.08
C ILE A 163 3.42 14.56 -10.70
N TYR A 164 4.65 14.35 -10.24
CA TYR A 164 5.14 14.92 -8.99
C TYR A 164 6.24 15.93 -9.31
N SER A 165 6.09 17.15 -8.82
CA SER A 165 7.15 18.15 -8.86
C SER A 165 7.64 18.33 -7.44
N ALA A 166 8.90 17.99 -7.20
CA ALA A 166 9.60 18.28 -5.95
C ALA A 166 10.06 19.75 -5.91
#